data_AF-A0A8T5LY21-F1
#
_entry.id   AF-A0A8T5LY21-F1
#
_cell.length_a   1.000
_cell.length_b   1.000
_cell.length_c   1.000
_cell.angle_alpha   90.00
_cell.angle_beta   90.00
_cell.angle_gamma   90.00
#
_symmetry.space_group_name_H-M   'P 1'
#
loop_
_entity.id
_entity.type
_entity.pdbx_description
1 polymer ?
#
loop_
_entity_poly.entity_id
_entity_poly.type
_entity_poly.pdbx_seq_one_letter_code
_entity_poly.pdbx_strand_id
1 'polypeptide(L)'
;MKEKFIFVLLAVAVLVFNMVFVADNGQFGITGRTITTVNITEAIQANCIFNVPSGWNLISFYCIGTQDAPVNIVGNLTNMVGIFRFHPGGGTDKWKSYNPNLPSWVVNDLTSMSKKDGYWIRMGSSQVFSYFGVLSDNNTITLAEGWNLIGYPSPNSMAVNTTFGDVFGSYTHAEAYNRTVDQWLRFDPNSNNNTLNFTRPFMGFWINMTATGSIDIS
;
A
#
# COMPACT_ATOMS: atom_id res chain seq x y z
N MET A 1 -47.96 64.11 -0.89
CA MET A 1 -46.72 63.31 -1.06
C MET A 1 -45.73 63.41 0.10
N LYS A 2 -45.76 64.44 0.97
CA LYS A 2 -44.82 64.56 2.11
C LYS A 2 -45.18 63.71 3.34
N GLU A 3 -46.45 63.38 3.57
CA GLU A 3 -46.87 62.60 4.75
C GLU A 3 -46.56 61.10 4.65
N LYS A 4 -46.63 60.51 3.44
CA LYS A 4 -46.26 59.10 3.23
C LYS A 4 -44.77 58.83 3.48
N PHE A 5 -43.91 59.84 3.30
CA PHE A 5 -42.47 59.72 3.52
C PHE A 5 -42.10 59.70 5.01
N ILE A 6 -42.86 60.44 5.85
CA ILE A 6 -42.64 60.51 7.31
C ILE A 6 -43.03 59.19 7.99
N PHE A 7 -44.13 58.56 7.56
CA PHE A 7 -44.52 57.25 8.09
C PHE A 7 -43.53 56.12 7.72
N VAL A 8 -42.92 56.17 6.54
CA VAL A 8 -41.89 55.20 6.13
C VAL A 8 -40.61 55.40 6.96
N LEU A 9 -40.21 56.64 7.23
CA LEU A 9 -39.05 56.94 8.08
C LEU A 9 -39.27 56.51 9.55
N LEU A 10 -40.47 56.70 10.09
CA LEU A 10 -40.83 56.25 11.45
C LEU A 10 -40.91 54.71 11.55
N ALA A 11 -41.45 54.03 10.53
CA ALA A 11 -41.50 52.57 10.50
C ALA A 11 -40.10 51.94 10.39
N VAL A 12 -39.20 52.52 9.60
CA VAL A 12 -37.80 52.08 9.49
C VAL A 12 -37.03 52.36 10.79
N ALA A 13 -37.26 53.49 11.45
CA ALA A 13 -36.64 53.81 12.74
C ALA A 13 -37.07 52.83 13.86
N VAL A 14 -38.35 52.42 13.90
CA VAL A 14 -38.84 51.41 14.87
C VAL A 14 -38.33 50.00 14.56
N LEU A 15 -38.13 49.65 13.28
CA LEU A 15 -37.53 48.38 12.86
C LEU A 15 -36.03 48.30 13.22
N VAL A 16 -35.29 49.42 13.11
CA VAL A 16 -33.87 49.48 13.49
C VAL A 16 -33.68 49.46 15.02
N PHE A 17 -34.66 49.96 15.80
CA PHE A 17 -34.58 49.98 17.27
C PHE A 17 -34.93 48.64 17.95
N ASN A 18 -35.52 47.69 17.23
CA ASN A 18 -35.87 46.35 17.75
C ASN A 18 -34.85 45.26 17.38
N MET A 19 -33.74 45.60 16.72
CA MET A 19 -32.63 44.67 16.61
C MET A 19 -31.89 44.61 17.94
N VAL A 20 -32.22 43.62 18.74
CA VAL A 20 -31.35 43.17 19.82
C VAL A 20 -30.06 42.68 19.16
N PHE A 21 -28.99 43.45 19.29
CA PHE A 21 -27.66 42.91 19.07
C PHE A 21 -27.42 41.86 20.16
N VAL A 22 -27.64 40.59 19.82
CA VAL A 22 -26.98 39.52 20.54
C VAL A 22 -25.52 39.64 20.13
N ALA A 23 -24.73 40.35 20.95
CA ALA A 23 -23.29 40.13 20.93
C ALA A 23 -23.11 38.64 21.23
N ASP A 24 -22.58 37.89 20.27
CA ASP A 24 -22.03 36.58 20.57
C ASP A 24 -20.88 36.83 21.55
N ASN A 25 -21.17 36.72 22.85
CA ASN A 25 -20.18 36.68 23.89
C ASN A 25 -19.39 35.40 23.65
N GLY A 26 -18.42 35.43 22.74
CA GLY A 26 -17.69 34.28 22.20
C GLY A 26 -17.41 33.19 23.22
N GLN A 27 -18.39 32.31 23.41
CA GLN A 27 -18.36 31.17 24.31
C GLN A 27 -18.74 29.92 23.52
N PHE A 28 -18.09 29.74 22.38
CA PHE A 28 -17.60 28.41 22.04
C PHE A 28 -16.22 28.24 22.65
N GLY A 29 -16.17 28.32 23.98
CA GLY A 29 -15.01 27.88 24.73
C GLY A 29 -15.04 26.36 24.74
N ILE A 30 -14.18 25.71 23.96
CA ILE A 30 -13.66 24.43 24.41
C ILE A 30 -12.91 24.76 25.72
N THR A 31 -13.58 24.60 26.87
CA THR A 31 -13.04 24.93 28.20
C THR A 31 -12.08 23.85 28.71
N GLY A 32 -11.30 23.27 27.80
CA GLY A 32 -10.27 22.29 28.09
C GLY A 32 -9.04 22.59 27.27
N ARG A 33 -7.87 22.62 27.91
CA ARG A 33 -6.57 22.66 27.22
C ARG A 33 -6.39 21.31 26.53
N THR A 34 -6.81 21.19 25.28
CA THR A 34 -6.41 20.07 24.43
C THR A 34 -5.00 20.36 23.93
N ILE A 35 -4.03 19.58 24.42
CA ILE A 35 -2.72 19.50 23.77
C ILE A 35 -2.90 18.46 22.67
N THR A 36 -3.09 18.91 21.43
CA THR A 36 -2.98 18.02 20.27
C THR A 36 -1.50 17.80 20.01
N THR A 37 -0.92 16.77 20.61
CA THR A 37 0.41 16.31 20.23
C THR A 37 0.28 15.57 18.91
N VAL A 38 0.66 16.22 17.81
CA VAL A 38 0.90 15.51 16.55
C VAL A 38 2.32 14.95 16.63
N ASN A 39 2.43 13.65 16.91
CA ASN A 39 3.70 12.95 16.70
C ASN A 39 3.90 12.80 15.20
N ILE A 40 4.60 13.75 14.57
CA ILE A 40 5.14 13.57 13.23
C ILE A 40 6.37 12.70 13.40
N THR A 41 6.21 11.38 13.33
CA THR A 41 7.35 10.51 13.05
C THR A 41 7.74 10.82 11.60
N GLU A 42 8.90 11.44 11.39
CA GLU A 42 9.39 11.71 10.04
C GLU A 42 9.41 10.39 9.26
N ALA A 43 8.73 10.36 8.11
CA ALA A 43 8.80 9.22 7.23
C ALA A 43 10.23 9.09 6.71
N ILE A 44 10.88 7.96 6.99
CA ILE A 44 12.26 7.71 6.55
C ILE A 44 12.22 7.55 5.03
N GLN A 45 12.75 8.54 4.32
CA GLN A 45 12.82 8.51 2.86
C GLN A 45 13.82 7.44 2.40
N ALA A 46 13.48 6.74 1.32
CA ALA A 46 14.31 5.71 0.73
C ALA A 46 14.33 5.84 -0.80
N ASN A 47 15.53 5.71 -1.36
CA ASN A 47 15.71 5.56 -2.79
C ASN A 47 15.82 4.08 -3.14
N CYS A 48 14.80 3.54 -3.79
CA CYS A 48 14.70 2.13 -4.12
C CYS A 48 15.08 1.88 -5.57
N ILE A 49 16.19 1.20 -5.75
CA ILE A 49 16.74 0.92 -7.06
C ILE A 49 17.05 -0.56 -7.17
N PHE A 50 16.52 -1.21 -8.22
CA PHE A 50 16.89 -2.57 -8.58
C PHE A 50 16.67 -2.82 -10.07
N ASN A 51 17.41 -3.78 -10.64
CA ASN A 51 17.20 -4.20 -12.02
C ASN A 51 16.03 -5.19 -12.08
N VAL A 52 15.10 -4.97 -13.02
CA VAL A 52 14.03 -5.90 -13.37
C VAL A 52 14.38 -6.54 -14.71
N PRO A 53 14.84 -7.81 -14.75
CA PRO A 53 15.13 -8.52 -15.98
C PRO A 53 13.96 -8.58 -16.96
N SER A 54 14.24 -8.74 -18.27
CA SER A 54 13.22 -9.04 -19.27
C SER A 54 12.46 -10.31 -18.91
N GLY A 55 11.21 -10.50 -19.36
CA GLY A 55 10.30 -11.63 -19.08
C GLY A 55 9.57 -11.57 -17.72
N TRP A 56 9.12 -12.71 -17.20
CA TRP A 56 8.46 -12.82 -15.89
C TRP A 56 9.43 -12.67 -14.70
N ASN A 57 9.03 -11.89 -13.69
CA ASN A 57 9.74 -11.72 -12.44
C ASN A 57 8.73 -11.77 -11.28
N LEU A 58 9.11 -12.40 -10.17
CA LEU A 58 8.35 -12.43 -8.93
C LEU A 58 8.97 -11.48 -7.91
N ILE A 59 8.32 -10.34 -7.68
CA ILE A 59 8.93 -9.21 -6.96
C ILE A 59 7.99 -8.60 -5.91
N SER A 60 8.54 -7.72 -5.08
CA SER A 60 7.81 -6.82 -4.18
C SER A 60 8.42 -5.41 -4.20
N PHE A 61 7.79 -4.46 -3.52
CA PHE A 61 8.27 -3.08 -3.39
C PHE A 61 8.23 -2.66 -1.92
N TYR A 62 9.36 -2.61 -1.22
CA TYR A 62 9.34 -2.39 0.25
C TYR A 62 9.16 -0.93 0.68
N CYS A 63 9.45 0.03 -0.21
CA CYS A 63 9.47 1.48 0.08
C CYS A 63 8.32 2.25 -0.56
N ILE A 64 7.24 1.56 -0.92
CA ILE A 64 5.97 2.20 -1.30
C ILE A 64 5.09 2.33 -0.06
N GLY A 65 4.11 3.23 -0.12
CA GLY A 65 3.11 3.41 0.91
C GLY A 65 2.24 2.17 1.10
N THR A 66 1.28 2.27 2.02
CA THR A 66 0.38 1.14 2.33
C THR A 66 -0.59 0.84 1.19
N GLN A 67 -0.97 1.85 0.38
CA GLN A 67 -1.84 1.72 -0.80
C GLN A 67 -1.55 2.87 -1.80
N ASP A 68 -0.68 2.62 -2.79
CA ASP A 68 -0.36 3.59 -3.85
C ASP A 68 -0.89 3.11 -5.21
N ALA A 69 -1.30 4.04 -6.07
CA ALA A 69 -1.76 3.69 -7.42
C ALA A 69 -0.59 3.14 -8.27
N PRO A 70 -0.80 2.07 -9.07
CA PRO A 70 0.28 1.49 -9.89
C PRO A 70 0.99 2.48 -10.80
N VAL A 71 0.26 3.46 -11.36
CA VAL A 71 0.84 4.50 -12.22
C VAL A 71 1.94 5.31 -11.51
N ASN A 72 1.84 5.50 -10.19
CA ASN A 72 2.83 6.25 -9.43
C ASN A 72 4.10 5.43 -9.16
N ILE A 73 3.97 4.09 -9.04
CA ILE A 73 5.07 3.20 -8.67
C ILE A 73 5.77 2.69 -9.91
N VAL A 74 5.04 2.02 -10.80
CA VAL A 74 5.60 1.32 -11.97
C VAL A 74 5.40 2.10 -13.27
N GLY A 75 4.84 3.32 -13.24
CA GLY A 75 4.60 4.14 -14.44
C GLY A 75 5.86 4.45 -15.25
N ASN A 76 7.03 4.51 -14.60
CA ASN A 76 8.31 4.74 -15.28
C ASN A 76 8.91 3.47 -15.92
N LEU A 77 8.34 2.29 -15.69
CA LEU A 77 8.76 1.04 -16.33
C LEU A 77 8.17 0.93 -17.74
N THR A 78 8.72 1.70 -18.69
CA THR A 78 8.25 1.76 -20.08
C THR A 78 8.32 0.43 -20.83
N ASN A 79 9.19 -0.49 -20.40
CA ASN A 79 9.27 -1.85 -20.96
C ASN A 79 8.32 -2.86 -20.29
N MET A 80 7.46 -2.45 -19.35
CA MET A 80 6.53 -3.35 -18.68
C MET A 80 5.40 -3.77 -19.62
N VAL A 81 5.18 -5.08 -19.73
CA VAL A 81 4.05 -5.68 -20.46
C VAL A 81 2.82 -5.78 -19.56
N GLY A 82 3.02 -5.97 -18.26
CA GLY A 82 1.94 -5.96 -17.27
C GLY A 82 2.44 -6.42 -15.90
N ILE A 83 1.67 -6.08 -14.88
CA ILE A 83 1.90 -6.48 -13.50
C ILE A 83 0.62 -7.08 -12.92
N PHE A 84 0.77 -8.13 -12.12
CA PHE A 84 -0.32 -8.93 -11.60
C PHE A 84 -0.14 -9.17 -10.10
N ARG A 85 -1.23 -9.03 -9.35
CA ARG A 85 -1.33 -9.34 -7.92
C ARG A 85 -2.32 -10.48 -7.73
N PHE A 86 -2.02 -11.37 -6.80
CA PHE A 86 -2.96 -12.38 -6.32
C PHE A 86 -3.36 -12.06 -4.89
N HIS A 87 -4.66 -12.10 -4.59
CA HIS A 87 -5.19 -11.92 -3.24
C HIS A 87 -6.17 -13.06 -2.88
N PRO A 88 -5.90 -13.85 -1.82
CA PRO A 88 -6.71 -15.03 -1.51
C PRO A 88 -8.15 -14.72 -1.06
N GLY A 89 -8.39 -13.54 -0.47
CA GLY A 89 -9.70 -13.14 0.07
C GLY A 89 -10.72 -12.56 -0.92
N GLY A 90 -10.47 -12.63 -2.24
CA GLY A 90 -11.28 -11.97 -3.29
C GLY A 90 -12.45 -12.78 -3.87
N GLY A 91 -12.85 -13.89 -3.26
CA GLY A 91 -13.83 -14.81 -3.85
C GLY A 91 -13.27 -15.54 -5.08
N THR A 92 -14.02 -15.58 -6.18
CA THR A 92 -13.56 -16.20 -7.45
C THR A 92 -12.56 -15.33 -8.22
N ASP A 93 -12.51 -14.04 -7.93
CA ASP A 93 -11.69 -13.05 -8.63
C ASP A 93 -10.46 -12.68 -7.80
N LYS A 94 -9.49 -13.59 -7.79
CA LYS A 94 -8.28 -13.48 -6.96
C LYS A 94 -7.15 -12.71 -7.63
N TRP A 95 -7.18 -12.57 -8.95
CA TRP A 95 -6.11 -11.95 -9.73
C TRP A 95 -6.49 -10.55 -10.15
N LYS A 96 -5.59 -9.60 -9.91
CA LYS A 96 -5.71 -8.20 -10.35
C LYS A 96 -4.53 -7.84 -11.24
N SER A 97 -4.77 -7.01 -12.24
CA SER A 97 -3.80 -6.67 -13.28
C SER A 97 -3.74 -5.18 -13.59
N TYR A 98 -2.54 -4.72 -13.93
CA TYR A 98 -2.30 -3.38 -14.47
C TYR A 98 -1.37 -3.46 -15.69
N ASN A 99 -1.80 -2.84 -16.79
CA ASN A 99 -1.01 -2.65 -17.99
C ASN A 99 -1.28 -1.23 -18.55
N PRO A 100 -0.29 -0.31 -18.46
CA PRO A 100 -0.45 1.07 -18.90
C PRO A 100 -0.52 1.21 -20.42
N ASN A 101 -0.17 0.17 -21.18
CA ASN A 101 -0.12 0.19 -22.63
C ASN A 101 -1.41 -0.31 -23.28
N LEU A 102 -2.44 -0.67 -22.49
CA LEU A 102 -3.74 -1.03 -23.02
C LEU A 102 -4.52 0.21 -23.49
N PRO A 103 -5.42 0.07 -24.48
CA PRO A 103 -6.32 1.14 -24.85
C PRO A 103 -7.12 1.67 -23.65
N SER A 104 -7.44 2.97 -23.64
CA SER A 104 -8.10 3.65 -22.52
C SER A 104 -9.47 3.11 -22.14
N TRP A 105 -10.13 2.37 -23.03
CA TRP A 105 -11.41 1.71 -22.77
C TRP A 105 -11.26 0.36 -22.02
N VAL A 106 -10.04 -0.16 -21.89
CA VAL A 106 -9.77 -1.34 -21.08
C VAL A 106 -9.57 -0.91 -19.62
N VAL A 107 -10.39 -1.46 -18.74
CA VAL A 107 -10.30 -1.17 -17.30
C VAL A 107 -9.18 -2.01 -16.68
N ASN A 108 -8.23 -1.34 -16.04
CA ASN A 108 -7.26 -1.99 -15.15
C ASN A 108 -7.92 -2.22 -13.79
N ASP A 109 -7.82 -3.43 -13.26
CA ASP A 109 -8.48 -3.83 -12.01
C ASP A 109 -7.53 -3.93 -10.82
N LEU A 110 -6.20 -3.92 -11.05
CA LEU A 110 -5.23 -3.56 -10.01
C LEU A 110 -5.20 -2.03 -9.89
N THR A 111 -5.89 -1.51 -8.88
CA THR A 111 -6.03 -0.06 -8.63
C THR A 111 -5.12 0.45 -7.52
N SER A 112 -4.58 -0.45 -6.69
CA SER A 112 -3.67 -0.12 -5.60
C SER A 112 -2.60 -1.19 -5.41
N MET A 113 -1.45 -0.75 -4.94
CA MET A 113 -0.30 -1.58 -4.61
C MET A 113 0.12 -1.33 -3.16
N SER A 114 0.45 -2.41 -2.45
CA SER A 114 1.02 -2.39 -1.12
C SER A 114 2.40 -3.02 -1.10
N LYS A 115 3.25 -2.57 -0.18
CA LYS A 115 4.55 -3.21 0.12
C LYS A 115 4.43 -4.63 0.66
N LYS A 116 3.25 -4.98 1.17
CA LYS A 116 2.90 -6.29 1.76
C LYS A 116 2.55 -7.35 0.70
N ASP A 117 2.24 -6.90 -0.52
CA ASP A 117 1.83 -7.79 -1.61
C ASP A 117 3.04 -8.23 -2.45
N GLY A 118 2.94 -9.45 -2.97
CA GLY A 118 3.83 -9.93 -4.03
C GLY A 118 3.23 -9.68 -5.40
N TYR A 119 4.09 -9.53 -6.42
CA TYR A 119 3.66 -9.24 -7.78
C TYR A 119 4.40 -10.10 -8.79
N TRP A 120 3.66 -10.57 -9.79
CA TRP A 120 4.24 -11.01 -11.04
C TRP A 120 4.32 -9.83 -11.98
N ILE A 121 5.52 -9.45 -12.40
CA ILE A 121 5.72 -8.42 -13.43
C ILE A 121 6.33 -9.08 -14.68
N ARG A 122 5.74 -8.81 -15.84
CA ARG A 122 6.32 -9.20 -17.13
C ARG A 122 6.95 -7.98 -17.78
N MET A 123 8.23 -8.08 -18.06
CA MET A 123 9.00 -7.06 -18.79
C MET A 123 9.25 -7.51 -20.23
N GLY A 124 9.18 -6.60 -21.20
CA GLY A 124 9.61 -6.83 -22.58
C GLY A 124 11.13 -6.80 -22.71
N SER A 125 11.78 -5.90 -22.00
CA SER A 125 13.24 -5.78 -21.90
C SER A 125 13.64 -5.46 -20.45
N SER A 126 14.91 -5.75 -20.10
CA SER A 126 15.44 -5.43 -18.77
C SER A 126 15.41 -3.92 -18.55
N GLN A 127 14.97 -3.49 -17.37
CA GLN A 127 14.95 -2.07 -17.01
C GLN A 127 15.28 -1.89 -15.53
N VAL A 128 16.00 -0.82 -15.20
CA VAL A 128 16.20 -0.40 -13.81
C VAL A 128 14.93 0.27 -13.30
N PHE A 129 14.36 -0.29 -12.24
CA PHE A 129 13.37 0.38 -11.42
C PHE A 129 14.06 1.39 -10.51
N SER A 130 13.52 2.60 -10.42
CA SER A 130 13.97 3.65 -9.50
C SER A 130 12.75 4.36 -8.95
N TYR A 131 12.62 4.41 -7.63
CA TYR A 131 11.48 5.02 -6.95
C TYR A 131 11.95 5.69 -5.66
N PHE A 132 11.61 6.97 -5.52
CA PHE A 132 11.85 7.72 -4.29
C PHE A 132 10.59 7.65 -3.43
N GLY A 133 10.65 6.84 -2.37
CA GLY A 133 9.53 6.53 -1.52
C GLY A 133 9.89 6.58 -0.04
N VAL A 134 9.09 5.93 0.80
CA VAL A 134 9.23 5.98 2.26
C VAL A 134 9.28 4.57 2.84
N LEU A 135 10.07 4.39 3.90
CA LEU A 135 9.99 3.23 4.76
C LEU A 135 8.87 3.44 5.78
N SER A 136 8.17 2.36 6.10
CA SER A 136 7.09 2.37 7.09
C SER A 136 7.33 1.23 8.07
N ASP A 137 7.02 1.45 9.34
CA ASP A 137 7.27 0.46 10.40
C ASP A 137 6.23 -0.67 10.44
N ASN A 138 5.11 -0.55 9.72
CA ASN A 138 4.09 -1.60 9.69
C ASN A 138 4.42 -2.66 8.63
N ASN A 139 5.10 -3.71 9.05
CA ASN A 139 5.53 -4.82 8.20
C ASN A 139 4.74 -6.11 8.41
N THR A 140 3.64 -6.04 9.18
CA THR A 140 2.81 -7.20 9.48
C THR A 140 1.89 -7.54 8.32
N ILE A 141 1.93 -8.78 7.86
CA ILE A 141 1.15 -9.32 6.75
C ILE A 141 0.19 -10.37 7.30
N THR A 142 -1.11 -10.19 7.07
CA THR A 142 -2.12 -11.21 7.36
C THR A 142 -2.17 -12.23 6.23
N LEU A 143 -2.20 -13.50 6.58
CA LEU A 143 -2.20 -14.64 5.68
C LEU A 143 -3.50 -15.42 5.82
N ALA A 144 -4.12 -15.74 4.68
CA ALA A 144 -5.27 -16.62 4.61
C ALA A 144 -4.84 -18.10 4.54
N GLU A 145 -5.74 -19.02 4.83
CA GLU A 145 -5.52 -20.44 4.54
C GLU A 145 -5.34 -20.65 3.01
N GLY A 146 -4.44 -21.55 2.63
CA GLY A 146 -4.05 -21.81 1.24
C GLY A 146 -2.94 -20.90 0.74
N TRP A 147 -2.86 -20.75 -0.58
CA TRP A 147 -1.83 -19.94 -1.23
C TRP A 147 -2.02 -18.44 -0.97
N ASN A 148 -0.94 -17.77 -0.59
CA ASN A 148 -0.83 -16.32 -0.47
C ASN A 148 0.35 -15.84 -1.32
N LEU A 149 0.18 -14.73 -2.04
CA LEU A 149 1.25 -14.05 -2.77
C LEU A 149 1.64 -12.79 -2.00
N ILE A 150 2.78 -12.85 -1.32
CA ILE A 150 3.21 -11.81 -0.38
C ILE A 150 4.52 -11.15 -0.83
N GLY A 151 4.73 -9.94 -0.34
CA GLY A 151 5.96 -9.19 -0.56
C GLY A 151 6.90 -9.27 0.63
N TYR A 152 8.10 -8.72 0.43
CA TYR A 152 9.06 -8.45 1.49
C TYR A 152 9.04 -6.94 1.87
N PRO A 153 8.37 -6.51 2.95
CA PRO A 153 8.22 -5.10 3.30
C PRO A 153 9.40 -4.53 4.12
N SER A 154 10.57 -5.16 4.11
CA SER A 154 11.76 -4.73 4.86
C SER A 154 12.93 -4.37 3.92
N PRO A 155 13.76 -3.36 4.25
CA PRO A 155 15.00 -3.07 3.55
C PRO A 155 16.15 -4.01 3.93
N ASN A 156 16.00 -4.82 4.98
CA ASN A 156 17.07 -5.66 5.52
C ASN A 156 16.86 -7.12 5.14
N SER A 157 17.90 -7.84 4.74
CA SER A 157 17.79 -9.28 4.46
C SER A 157 17.71 -10.09 5.76
N MET A 158 16.93 -11.16 5.76
CA MET A 158 16.74 -12.06 6.91
C MET A 158 16.86 -13.52 6.49
N ALA A 159 17.16 -14.38 7.46
CA ALA A 159 17.05 -15.81 7.27
C ALA A 159 15.56 -16.20 7.14
N VAL A 160 15.26 -17.12 6.22
CA VAL A 160 13.87 -17.51 5.90
C VAL A 160 13.10 -18.04 7.12
N ASN A 161 13.80 -18.72 8.03
CA ASN A 161 13.23 -19.24 9.28
C ASN A 161 12.81 -18.13 10.25
N THR A 162 13.51 -16.99 10.23
CA THR A 162 13.11 -15.79 10.98
C THR A 162 11.89 -15.15 10.33
N THR A 163 11.90 -14.99 9.01
CA THR A 163 10.79 -14.33 8.28
C THR A 163 9.47 -15.08 8.36
N PHE A 164 9.47 -16.41 8.36
CA PHE A 164 8.26 -17.22 8.49
C PHE A 164 8.10 -17.83 9.90
N GLY A 165 8.85 -17.31 10.88
CA GLY A 165 8.87 -17.83 12.26
C GLY A 165 7.51 -17.73 12.95
N ASP A 166 6.80 -16.61 12.77
CA ASP A 166 5.48 -16.37 13.41
C ASP A 166 4.40 -17.37 13.01
N VAL A 167 4.57 -17.99 11.85
CA VAL A 167 3.64 -19.00 11.30
C VAL A 167 4.26 -20.38 11.25
N PHE A 168 5.32 -20.64 11.99
CA PHE A 168 5.93 -21.97 12.07
C PHE A 168 4.89 -23.03 12.46
N GLY A 169 4.79 -24.09 11.66
CA GLY A 169 3.76 -25.14 11.80
C GLY A 169 2.41 -24.84 11.16
N SER A 170 2.20 -23.63 10.63
CA SER A 170 0.96 -23.18 9.98
C SER A 170 1.09 -22.99 8.46
N TYR A 171 2.17 -23.46 7.85
CA TYR A 171 2.38 -23.52 6.40
C TYR A 171 3.18 -24.76 6.01
N THR A 172 3.04 -25.20 4.76
CA THR A 172 3.76 -26.36 4.22
C THR A 172 4.90 -25.98 3.30
N HIS A 173 4.78 -24.85 2.60
CA HIS A 173 5.69 -24.51 1.52
C HIS A 173 5.78 -23.00 1.34
N ALA A 174 6.98 -22.51 1.06
CA ALA A 174 7.22 -21.15 0.59
C ALA A 174 8.17 -21.17 -0.62
N GLU A 175 7.88 -20.37 -1.63
CA GLU A 175 8.66 -20.31 -2.86
C GLU A 175 8.89 -18.87 -3.31
N ALA A 176 10.09 -18.63 -3.86
CA ALA A 176 10.42 -17.42 -4.61
C ALA A 176 10.94 -17.81 -6.00
N TYR A 177 10.91 -16.87 -6.93
CA TYR A 177 11.43 -17.08 -8.27
C TYR A 177 12.59 -16.12 -8.55
N ASN A 178 13.78 -16.67 -8.76
CA ASN A 178 14.97 -15.91 -9.09
C ASN A 178 15.14 -15.88 -10.60
N ARG A 179 14.71 -14.77 -11.21
CA ARG A 179 14.76 -14.67 -12.66
C ARG A 179 16.17 -14.59 -13.23
N THR A 180 17.13 -14.04 -12.50
CA THR A 180 18.51 -13.87 -12.98
C THR A 180 19.16 -15.19 -13.38
N VAL A 181 18.80 -16.28 -12.69
CA VAL A 181 19.29 -17.64 -12.97
C VAL A 181 18.18 -18.59 -13.43
N ASP A 182 16.97 -18.06 -13.67
CA ASP A 182 15.78 -18.80 -14.08
C ASP A 182 15.45 -20.01 -13.18
N GLN A 183 15.42 -19.80 -11.86
CA GLN A 183 15.20 -20.89 -10.89
C GLN A 183 14.19 -20.55 -9.80
N TRP A 184 13.43 -21.56 -9.41
CA TRP A 184 12.62 -21.54 -8.20
C TRP A 184 13.47 -21.82 -6.97
N LEU A 185 13.33 -20.97 -5.96
CA LEU A 185 13.89 -21.14 -4.64
C LEU A 185 12.78 -21.62 -3.71
N ARG A 186 13.01 -22.69 -2.95
CA ARG A 186 11.98 -23.35 -2.14
C ARG A 186 12.40 -23.45 -0.68
N PHE A 187 11.40 -23.35 0.19
CA PHE A 187 11.52 -23.60 1.61
C PHE A 187 10.34 -24.45 2.09
N ASP A 188 10.66 -25.59 2.69
CA ASP A 188 9.75 -26.44 3.45
C ASP A 188 10.39 -26.67 4.83
N PRO A 189 9.71 -26.31 5.93
CA PRO A 189 10.27 -26.42 7.28
C PRO A 189 10.57 -27.87 7.68
N ASN A 190 9.99 -28.86 7.00
CA ASN A 190 10.19 -30.28 7.26
C ASN A 190 11.13 -30.95 6.23
N SER A 191 11.71 -30.20 5.30
CA SER A 191 12.62 -30.71 4.27
C SER A 191 14.07 -30.33 4.54
N ASN A 192 14.98 -31.23 4.20
CA ASN A 192 16.43 -30.96 4.21
C ASN A 192 16.94 -30.41 2.87
N ASN A 193 16.09 -30.33 1.83
CA ASN A 193 16.47 -29.91 0.48
C ASN A 193 15.92 -28.51 0.15
N ASN A 194 16.22 -27.55 1.02
CA ASN A 194 15.80 -26.15 0.86
C ASN A 194 16.83 -25.36 0.06
N THR A 195 16.35 -24.47 -0.81
CA THR A 195 17.18 -23.58 -1.64
C THR A 195 16.91 -22.10 -1.36
N LEU A 196 15.77 -21.77 -0.77
CA LEU A 196 15.48 -20.43 -0.24
C LEU A 196 15.99 -20.34 1.20
N ASN A 197 17.19 -19.79 1.39
CA ASN A 197 17.80 -19.63 2.72
C ASN A 197 17.59 -18.24 3.32
N PHE A 198 17.48 -17.23 2.45
CA PHE A 198 17.34 -15.83 2.84
C PHE A 198 16.22 -15.17 2.05
N THR A 199 15.49 -14.31 2.74
CA THR A 199 14.54 -13.37 2.16
C THR A 199 15.17 -11.98 2.18
N ARG A 200 14.96 -11.21 1.12
CA ARG A 200 15.64 -9.93 0.93
C ARG A 200 14.74 -8.93 0.21
N PRO A 201 15.10 -7.63 0.23
CA PRO A 201 14.38 -6.59 -0.48
C PRO A 201 14.04 -6.97 -1.93
N PHE A 202 12.86 -6.52 -2.36
CA PHE A 202 12.29 -6.71 -3.71
C PHE A 202 11.86 -8.13 -4.07
N MET A 203 11.89 -9.09 -3.14
CA MET A 203 11.39 -10.44 -3.41
C MET A 203 9.88 -10.56 -3.17
N GLY A 204 9.19 -11.19 -4.12
CA GLY A 204 7.84 -11.73 -3.91
C GLY A 204 7.91 -13.22 -3.56
N PHE A 205 6.94 -13.70 -2.79
CA PHE A 205 6.86 -15.08 -2.35
C PHE A 205 5.46 -15.65 -2.49
N TRP A 206 5.40 -16.92 -2.87
CA TRP A 206 4.25 -17.75 -2.60
C TRP A 206 4.44 -18.45 -1.27
N ILE A 207 3.42 -18.45 -0.41
CA ILE A 207 3.37 -19.25 0.82
C ILE A 207 2.04 -20.00 0.87
N ASN A 208 2.10 -21.32 1.09
CA ASN A 208 0.91 -22.16 1.23
C ASN A 208 0.63 -22.45 2.70
N MET A 209 -0.38 -21.77 3.24
CA MET A 209 -0.78 -21.85 4.64
C MET A 209 -1.75 -22.99 4.88
N THR A 210 -1.64 -23.65 6.03
CA THR A 210 -2.60 -24.67 6.51
C THR A 210 -3.67 -24.08 7.42
N ALA A 211 -3.47 -22.86 7.91
CA ALA A 211 -4.43 -22.09 8.70
C ALA A 211 -4.15 -20.59 8.50
N THR A 212 -5.12 -19.73 8.83
CA THR A 212 -4.87 -18.28 8.83
C THR A 212 -3.78 -17.90 9.84
N GLY A 213 -2.97 -16.89 9.53
CA GLY A 213 -1.92 -16.42 10.42
C GLY A 213 -1.49 -15.00 10.10
N SER A 214 -0.46 -14.51 10.79
CA SER A 214 0.19 -13.24 10.47
C SER A 214 1.69 -13.40 10.64
N ILE A 215 2.46 -12.72 9.80
CA ILE A 215 3.92 -12.61 9.91
C ILE A 215 4.31 -11.15 10.05
N ASP A 216 5.27 -10.83 10.90
CA ASP A 216 5.93 -9.53 10.95
C ASP A 216 7.34 -9.61 10.38
N ILE A 217 7.59 -8.81 9.34
CA ILE A 217 8.88 -8.78 8.62
C ILE A 217 9.58 -7.46 8.95
N SER A 218 10.02 -7.28 10.20
CA SER A 218 10.71 -6.08 10.69
C SER A 218 12.23 -6.25 10.82
#